data_AF-K5C9M2-F1
#
_entry.id   AF-K5C9M2-F1
#
_cell.length_a   1.000
_cell.length_b   1.000
_cell.length_c   1.000
_cell.angle_alpha   90.00
_cell.angle_beta   90.00
_cell.angle_gamma   90.00
#
_symmetry.space_group_name_H-M   'P 1'
#
loop_
_entity.id
_entity.type
_entity.pdbx_description
1 polymer ?
#
loop_
_entity_poly.entity_id
_entity_poly.type
_entity_poly.pdbx_seq_one_letter_code
_entity_poly.pdbx_strand_id
1 'polypeptide(L)'
;MKKLTHIIKIGSFALLTSLSVAACIDGNDWETISGNRLFGTTSFSVEPAAITAEAKWDATPNTEYYIIEASREQMDDNMPMGSASGSIVYGEDQSIKKSPYTLTGLLGETTYYLRIKSVASGKESRWIYLEDGTFETSKEEILGIIPSENITEETILITWEAGLEVTHFIIKAGIDAPITKEITSEEVAAGQKLIEGLLPGTEYTFSIYNGEIKRGETTAMTVMPEMVDFTSVTPTKTSVSLVWDPEAIQTGSTTVSHYAWCEGDRTPSVSDHYTALTAEQISQGQLNFDGLEPSTTYTVALMRGTYVRALTTFTTVKGIPSGYTLVSVTDITTWNEAISKTGKVAVLIPENTDLDLTGITPEIPQSITSLLIWGADIEGNPTNTKPSIKTKGFNFNGTLGTVEFYNLHLYSNGSAGNYIVDQKKADNNITNFSIESCVIDEARGLFRIRNTGVWQSITIKDCDLNGIGSYGLFALEGGTIQTISLNNSTLYNPTKIIKANQTTGITLNIDYCTIYGASYVLIDGQSGSININARNILVGGLTTNKVFEKGATIVTEENIFTTSESSYESGKSWGEMLTIPVTDLFENPENGDFTVKIDTYKTYGDQRWNK
;
A
#
# COMPACT_ATOMS: atom_id res chain seq x y z
N MET A 1 -46.88 40.56 -15.78
CA MET A 1 -45.47 40.31 -15.43
C MET A 1 -44.69 40.37 -16.75
N LYS A 2 -44.31 41.57 -17.23
CA LYS A 2 -43.09 42.37 -16.95
C LYS A 2 -41.84 41.71 -17.57
N LYS A 3 -41.17 42.24 -18.62
CA LYS A 3 -41.28 43.49 -19.43
C LYS A 3 -40.69 43.19 -20.84
N LEU A 4 -41.34 43.43 -21.98
CA LEU A 4 -41.49 44.69 -22.75
C LEU A 4 -40.14 45.44 -22.92
N THR A 5 -39.61 45.74 -24.11
CA THR A 5 -40.23 46.55 -25.18
C THR A 5 -39.57 46.40 -26.56
N HIS A 6 -40.39 46.63 -27.59
CA HIS A 6 -40.15 46.67 -29.04
C HIS A 6 -40.41 48.10 -29.54
N ILE A 7 -39.66 48.66 -30.51
CA ILE A 7 -40.00 49.86 -31.32
C ILE A 7 -39.29 49.68 -32.68
N ILE A 8 -39.91 49.32 -33.82
CA ILE A 8 -40.93 49.97 -34.71
C ILE A 8 -40.52 51.34 -35.29
N LYS A 9 -39.84 51.29 -36.46
CA LYS A 9 -40.25 51.76 -37.81
C LYS A 9 -40.90 53.15 -38.04
N ILE A 10 -40.46 53.73 -39.18
CA ILE A 10 -41.14 54.54 -40.23
C ILE A 10 -40.91 56.07 -40.24
N GLY A 11 -40.56 56.55 -41.44
CA GLY A 11 -40.76 57.94 -41.88
C GLY A 11 -40.38 58.14 -43.36
N SER A 12 -41.35 58.01 -44.26
CA SER A 12 -41.27 58.36 -45.70
C SER A 12 -41.52 59.86 -45.91
N PHE A 13 -40.92 60.53 -46.92
CA PHE A 13 -41.60 61.27 -48.01
C PHE A 13 -40.69 62.17 -48.89
N ALA A 14 -40.95 62.13 -50.20
CA ALA A 14 -40.89 63.19 -51.25
C ALA A 14 -39.55 63.85 -51.64
N LEU A 15 -39.33 64.42 -52.84
CA LEU A 15 -39.86 64.37 -54.23
C LEU A 15 -39.05 65.46 -55.00
N LEU A 16 -38.77 65.26 -56.31
CA LEU A 16 -38.23 66.22 -57.31
C LEU A 16 -36.73 66.63 -57.17
N THR A 17 -35.87 66.55 -58.19
CA THR A 17 -35.93 67.28 -59.47
C THR A 17 -35.09 66.62 -60.59
N SER A 18 -35.55 66.81 -61.83
CA SER A 18 -34.91 66.45 -63.10
C SER A 18 -33.71 67.33 -63.47
N LEU A 19 -32.62 66.73 -63.98
CA LEU A 19 -31.66 67.35 -64.88
C LEU A 19 -31.05 66.26 -65.77
N SER A 20 -31.30 66.38 -67.07
CA SER A 20 -30.71 65.59 -68.14
C SER A 20 -29.38 66.19 -68.58
N VAL A 21 -28.30 65.41 -68.67
CA VAL A 21 -27.41 65.25 -69.85
C VAL A 21 -26.26 64.25 -69.56
N ALA A 22 -25.85 63.60 -70.65
CA ALA A 22 -24.59 62.88 -70.89
C ALA A 22 -24.45 61.46 -70.34
N ALA A 23 -24.72 60.50 -71.23
CA ALA A 23 -24.06 59.22 -71.22
C ALA A 23 -22.54 59.44 -71.32
N CYS A 24 -21.81 59.16 -70.24
CA CYS A 24 -20.45 58.68 -70.39
C CYS A 24 -20.54 57.19 -70.72
N ILE A 25 -20.59 56.93 -72.02
CA ILE A 25 -20.04 55.71 -72.57
C ILE A 25 -18.54 55.85 -72.33
N ASP A 26 -18.04 55.36 -71.19
CA ASP A 26 -16.64 54.93 -71.16
C ASP A 26 -16.68 53.51 -71.71
N GLY A 27 -16.70 53.44 -73.04
CA GLY A 27 -16.43 52.21 -73.76
C GLY A 27 -15.06 51.79 -73.28
N ASN A 28 -14.99 50.68 -72.56
CA ASN A 28 -13.74 50.01 -72.29
C ASN A 28 -13.22 49.52 -73.64
N ASP A 29 -12.51 50.40 -74.35
CA ASP A 29 -11.95 50.24 -75.68
C ASP A 29 -10.64 49.42 -75.58
N TRP A 30 -10.71 48.32 -74.84
CA TRP A 30 -9.77 47.22 -75.02
C TRP A 30 -10.42 46.30 -76.03
N GLU A 31 -9.66 45.88 -77.05
CA GLU A 31 -10.07 44.72 -77.84
C GLU A 31 -10.51 43.63 -76.86
N THR A 32 -11.71 43.07 -77.06
CA THR A 32 -12.07 41.82 -76.38
C THR A 32 -11.01 40.81 -76.78
N ILE A 33 -9.99 40.66 -75.94
CA ILE A 33 -9.03 39.59 -76.06
C ILE A 33 -9.87 38.34 -75.90
N SER A 34 -10.10 37.64 -77.01
CA SER A 34 -10.65 36.29 -76.97
C SER A 34 -9.60 35.41 -76.32
N GLY A 35 -9.52 35.48 -74.99
CA GLY A 35 -8.67 34.61 -74.21
C GLY A 35 -9.07 33.18 -74.56
N ASN A 36 -8.14 32.42 -75.13
CA ASN A 36 -8.39 31.03 -75.49
C ASN A 36 -8.39 30.10 -74.25
N ARG A 37 -8.66 30.65 -73.06
CA ARG A 37 -8.51 30.03 -71.74
C ARG A 37 -9.69 30.40 -70.84
N LEU A 38 -10.13 29.48 -70.00
CA LEU A 38 -11.18 29.74 -69.01
C LEU A 38 -10.67 30.59 -67.85
N PHE A 39 -11.60 31.28 -67.18
CA PHE A 39 -11.33 31.86 -65.87
C PHE A 39 -11.20 30.75 -64.83
N GLY A 40 -10.27 30.89 -63.89
CA GLY A 40 -10.20 30.02 -62.72
C GLY A 40 -11.17 30.49 -61.65
N THR A 41 -11.41 29.64 -60.65
CA THR A 41 -12.17 30.04 -59.46
C THR A 41 -11.49 31.20 -58.74
N THR A 42 -12.30 32.12 -58.18
CA THR A 42 -11.83 33.29 -57.42
C THR A 42 -11.77 33.04 -55.91
N SER A 43 -12.30 31.92 -55.45
CA SER A 43 -12.16 31.44 -54.07
C SER A 43 -11.81 29.96 -54.07
N PHE A 44 -10.95 29.55 -53.15
CA PHE A 44 -10.63 28.15 -52.96
C PHE A 44 -10.19 27.92 -51.51
N SER A 45 -11.00 27.19 -50.77
CA SER A 45 -10.73 26.79 -49.39
C SER A 45 -10.99 25.30 -49.20
N VAL A 46 -10.48 24.77 -48.11
CA VAL A 46 -10.60 23.35 -47.75
C VAL A 46 -10.83 23.22 -46.25
N GLU A 47 -11.77 22.37 -45.88
CA GLU A 47 -12.03 21.99 -44.49
C GLU A 47 -11.62 20.52 -44.29
N PRO A 48 -10.50 20.24 -43.60
CA PRO A 48 -10.04 18.87 -43.40
C PRO A 48 -10.89 18.07 -42.43
N ALA A 49 -11.00 16.77 -42.69
CA ALA A 49 -11.38 15.73 -41.73
C ALA A 49 -10.24 14.71 -41.61
N ALA A 50 -10.50 13.53 -41.04
CA ALA A 50 -9.45 12.53 -40.78
C ALA A 50 -8.84 11.94 -42.07
N ILE A 51 -9.68 11.41 -42.97
CA ILE A 51 -9.23 10.79 -44.24
C ILE A 51 -9.93 11.38 -45.46
N THR A 52 -10.61 12.50 -45.24
CA THR A 52 -11.33 13.26 -46.25
C THR A 52 -11.09 14.75 -46.03
N ALA A 53 -11.44 15.57 -47.03
CA ALA A 53 -11.45 17.02 -46.89
C ALA A 53 -12.54 17.62 -47.78
N GLU A 54 -13.27 18.63 -47.29
CA GLU A 54 -14.31 19.30 -48.06
C GLU A 54 -13.72 20.53 -48.76
N ALA A 55 -13.56 20.45 -50.09
CA ALA A 55 -13.11 21.56 -50.92
C ALA A 55 -14.28 22.48 -51.30
N LYS A 56 -14.10 23.79 -51.12
CA LYS A 56 -15.11 24.84 -51.38
C LYS A 56 -14.55 25.89 -52.32
N TRP A 57 -15.33 26.26 -53.33
CA TRP A 57 -15.01 27.31 -54.29
C TRP A 57 -16.27 27.97 -54.88
N ASP A 58 -16.09 29.14 -55.48
CA ASP A 58 -17.14 29.85 -56.21
C ASP A 58 -17.28 29.33 -57.65
N ALA A 59 -18.52 29.15 -58.10
CA ALA A 59 -18.80 28.71 -59.45
C ALA A 59 -18.28 29.74 -60.49
N THR A 60 -17.49 29.27 -61.46
CA THR A 60 -16.93 30.15 -62.50
C THR A 60 -17.79 30.09 -63.77
N PRO A 61 -18.14 31.22 -64.41
CA PRO A 61 -18.96 31.24 -65.62
C PRO A 61 -18.41 30.35 -66.74
N ASN A 62 -19.30 29.66 -67.45
CA ASN A 62 -18.99 28.78 -68.58
C ASN A 62 -18.10 27.56 -68.23
N THR A 63 -18.07 27.13 -66.97
CA THR A 63 -17.38 25.90 -66.54
C THR A 63 -18.33 24.69 -66.61
N GLU A 64 -17.89 23.59 -67.22
CA GLU A 64 -18.67 22.34 -67.33
C GLU A 64 -18.37 21.39 -66.17
N TYR A 65 -17.09 21.32 -65.76
CA TYR A 65 -16.61 20.53 -64.62
C TYR A 65 -15.29 21.10 -64.08
N TYR A 66 -14.88 20.61 -62.92
CA TYR A 66 -13.64 21.00 -62.25
C TYR A 66 -12.72 19.80 -62.11
N ILE A 67 -11.41 20.05 -62.15
CA ILE A 67 -10.39 19.07 -61.76
C ILE A 67 -9.72 19.60 -60.50
N ILE A 68 -9.64 18.75 -59.47
CA ILE A 68 -8.96 19.02 -58.21
C ILE A 68 -7.83 18.02 -58.07
N GLU A 69 -6.65 18.46 -57.67
CA GLU A 69 -5.50 17.58 -57.40
C GLU A 69 -4.99 17.85 -55.99
N ALA A 70 -4.94 16.79 -55.16
CA ALA A 70 -4.32 16.79 -53.84
C ALA A 70 -2.98 16.06 -53.90
N SER A 71 -1.94 16.56 -53.25
CA SER A 71 -0.59 15.97 -53.28
C SER A 71 0.12 16.15 -51.94
N ARG A 72 1.03 15.24 -51.58
CA ARG A 72 1.92 15.39 -50.42
C ARG A 72 3.21 16.16 -50.74
N GLU A 73 3.37 16.52 -52.01
CA GLU A 73 4.45 17.34 -52.54
C GLU A 73 3.88 18.66 -53.09
N GLN A 74 4.60 19.76 -52.88
CA GLN A 74 4.22 21.06 -53.42
C GLN A 74 4.19 21.03 -54.94
N MET A 75 3.07 21.45 -55.53
CA MET A 75 2.87 21.48 -56.97
C MET A 75 3.09 22.89 -57.53
N ASP A 76 3.57 22.97 -58.77
CA ASP A 76 3.65 24.21 -59.55
C ASP A 76 2.95 24.07 -60.92
N ASP A 77 2.84 25.18 -61.65
CA ASP A 77 2.13 25.24 -62.93
C ASP A 77 2.78 24.39 -64.05
N ASN A 78 4.07 24.04 -63.91
CA ASN A 78 4.80 23.23 -64.89
C ASN A 78 4.76 21.72 -64.55
N MET A 79 4.39 21.38 -63.31
CA MET A 79 4.29 20.00 -62.86
C MET A 79 3.09 19.28 -63.49
N PRO A 80 3.31 18.18 -64.26
CA PRO A 80 2.23 17.42 -64.87
C PRO A 80 1.22 16.93 -63.82
N MET A 81 -0.06 17.00 -64.16
CA MET A 81 -1.14 16.48 -63.32
C MET A 81 -0.91 14.99 -63.03
N GLY A 82 -1.02 14.60 -61.76
CA GLY A 82 -0.82 13.23 -61.29
C GLY A 82 0.64 12.83 -61.07
N SER A 83 1.62 13.69 -61.36
CA SER A 83 3.05 13.34 -61.26
C SER A 83 3.68 13.62 -59.90
N ALA A 84 3.05 14.44 -59.06
CA ALA A 84 3.53 14.78 -57.73
C ALA A 84 3.45 13.58 -56.78
N SER A 85 4.37 13.51 -55.81
CA SER A 85 4.39 12.42 -54.83
C SER A 85 3.10 12.33 -54.01
N GLY A 86 2.43 11.18 -54.10
CA GLY A 86 1.13 10.97 -53.44
C GLY A 86 -0.01 11.79 -54.04
N SER A 87 0.08 12.13 -55.33
CA SER A 87 -0.99 12.84 -56.05
C SER A 87 -2.26 11.99 -56.15
N ILE A 88 -3.40 12.63 -55.89
CA ILE A 88 -4.74 12.10 -56.10
C ILE A 88 -5.49 13.14 -56.94
N VAL A 89 -5.90 12.73 -58.15
CA VAL A 89 -6.61 13.59 -59.10
C VAL A 89 -8.10 13.23 -59.06
N TYR A 90 -8.94 14.25 -58.87
CA TYR A 90 -10.39 14.14 -58.81
C TYR A 90 -11.03 14.88 -59.99
N GLY A 91 -12.11 14.33 -60.56
CA GLY A 91 -12.93 14.98 -61.57
C GLY A 91 -12.49 14.82 -63.03
N GLU A 92 -11.48 13.98 -63.32
CA GLU A 92 -11.10 13.63 -64.71
C GLU A 92 -12.25 12.96 -65.49
N ASP A 93 -13.13 12.26 -64.78
CA ASP A 93 -14.35 11.67 -65.29
C ASP A 93 -15.50 12.69 -65.50
N GLN A 94 -15.21 13.99 -65.29
CA GLN A 94 -16.15 15.10 -65.40
C GLN A 94 -17.28 15.06 -64.35
N SER A 95 -17.09 14.33 -63.24
CA SER A 95 -18.09 14.18 -62.18
C SER A 95 -18.26 15.44 -61.31
N ILE A 96 -17.20 16.24 -61.15
CA ILE A 96 -17.20 17.41 -60.25
C ILE A 96 -17.78 18.62 -60.97
N LYS A 97 -19.06 18.91 -60.74
CA LYS A 97 -19.77 20.02 -61.40
C LYS A 97 -20.09 21.19 -60.48
N LYS A 98 -20.02 20.98 -59.16
CA LYS A 98 -20.46 21.93 -58.14
C LYS A 98 -19.57 21.85 -56.89
N SER A 99 -19.57 22.95 -56.14
CA SER A 99 -19.00 23.10 -54.81
C SER A 99 -20.11 22.95 -53.75
N PRO A 100 -19.83 22.39 -52.55
CA PRO A 100 -18.57 21.76 -52.15
C PRO A 100 -18.34 20.38 -52.77
N TYR A 101 -17.11 19.86 -52.69
CA TYR A 101 -16.76 18.49 -53.05
C TYR A 101 -15.89 17.82 -51.98
N THR A 102 -16.24 16.59 -51.59
CA THR A 102 -15.48 15.82 -50.61
C THR A 102 -14.37 15.03 -51.28
N LEU A 103 -13.12 15.41 -50.99
CA LEU A 103 -11.91 14.67 -51.34
C LEU A 103 -11.84 13.43 -50.44
N THR A 104 -11.63 12.25 -51.03
CA THR A 104 -11.59 10.96 -50.33
C THR A 104 -10.30 10.20 -50.65
N GLY A 105 -9.87 9.30 -49.76
CA GLY A 105 -8.62 8.55 -49.94
C GLY A 105 -7.38 9.34 -49.48
N LEU A 106 -7.58 10.37 -48.67
CA LEU A 106 -6.50 11.05 -47.97
C LEU A 106 -6.03 10.19 -46.78
N LEU A 107 -4.79 10.38 -46.37
CA LEU A 107 -4.23 9.79 -45.16
C LEU A 107 -4.48 10.72 -43.97
N GLY A 108 -4.67 10.17 -42.77
CA GLY A 108 -4.75 10.94 -41.53
C GLY A 108 -3.43 11.59 -41.12
N GLU A 109 -3.50 12.67 -40.34
CA GLU A 109 -2.34 13.46 -39.87
C GLU A 109 -1.31 13.74 -40.98
N THR A 110 -1.81 14.08 -42.17
CA THR A 110 -0.97 14.23 -43.37
C THR A 110 -1.21 15.60 -43.98
N THR A 111 -0.12 16.31 -44.21
CA THR A 111 -0.14 17.59 -44.93
C THR A 111 -0.32 17.36 -46.43
N TYR A 112 -1.27 18.09 -47.01
CA TYR A 112 -1.56 18.09 -48.44
C TYR A 112 -1.49 19.50 -49.03
N TYR A 113 -0.98 19.57 -50.25
CA TYR A 113 -1.13 20.68 -51.18
C TYR A 113 -2.34 20.40 -52.07
N LEU A 114 -3.08 21.45 -52.42
CA LEU A 114 -4.29 21.32 -53.24
C LEU A 114 -4.30 22.37 -54.35
N ARG A 115 -4.67 21.95 -55.56
CA ARG A 115 -4.92 22.85 -56.69
C ARG A 115 -6.21 22.50 -57.43
N ILE A 116 -6.89 23.50 -57.97
CA ILE A 116 -8.13 23.35 -58.75
C ILE A 116 -8.05 24.10 -60.08
N LYS A 117 -8.66 23.54 -61.13
CA LYS A 117 -8.88 24.24 -62.41
C LYS A 117 -10.29 23.99 -62.96
N SER A 118 -10.80 24.97 -63.69
CA SER A 118 -12.08 24.92 -64.40
C SER A 118 -11.87 24.36 -65.80
N VAL A 119 -12.78 23.49 -66.26
CA VAL A 119 -12.71 22.86 -67.60
C VAL A 119 -14.06 22.95 -68.31
N ALA A 120 -14.03 23.27 -69.61
CA ALA A 120 -15.20 23.30 -70.49
C ALA A 120 -14.79 23.27 -71.96
N SER A 121 -15.48 22.46 -72.78
CA SER A 121 -15.35 22.50 -74.25
C SER A 121 -13.90 22.47 -74.77
N GLY A 122 -13.04 21.65 -74.15
CA GLY A 122 -11.61 21.49 -74.52
C GLY A 122 -10.68 22.64 -74.10
N LYS A 123 -11.17 23.59 -73.29
CA LYS A 123 -10.40 24.67 -72.68
C LYS A 123 -10.29 24.46 -71.17
N GLU A 124 -9.18 24.91 -70.59
CA GLU A 124 -8.91 24.83 -69.16
C GLU A 124 -8.57 26.22 -68.60
N SER A 125 -8.72 26.44 -67.29
CA SER A 125 -8.16 27.61 -66.61
C SER A 125 -6.68 27.41 -66.22
N ARG A 126 -6.06 28.43 -65.62
CA ARG A 126 -4.86 28.18 -64.79
C ARG A 126 -5.24 27.39 -63.54
N TRP A 127 -4.26 26.71 -62.96
CA TRP A 127 -4.38 26.18 -61.62
C TRP A 127 -4.55 27.31 -60.61
N ILE A 128 -5.43 27.09 -59.65
CA ILE A 128 -5.62 27.91 -58.46
C ILE A 128 -5.23 27.05 -57.28
N TYR A 129 -4.39 27.60 -56.39
CA TYR A 129 -3.86 26.93 -55.21
C TYR A 129 -4.58 27.44 -53.97
N LEU A 130 -4.51 26.69 -52.87
CA LEU A 130 -4.98 27.17 -51.57
C LEU A 130 -4.24 28.45 -51.17
N GLU A 131 -4.97 29.41 -50.61
CA GLU A 131 -4.40 30.67 -50.13
C GLU A 131 -3.36 30.42 -49.02
N ASP A 132 -3.66 29.48 -48.11
CA ASP A 132 -2.77 29.07 -47.01
C ASP A 132 -1.67 28.07 -47.47
N GLY A 133 -1.61 27.75 -48.76
CA GLY A 133 -0.63 26.84 -49.38
C GLY A 133 -0.89 25.35 -49.14
N THR A 134 -1.25 24.96 -47.91
CA THR A 134 -1.48 23.57 -47.51
C THR A 134 -2.66 23.43 -46.57
N PHE A 135 -3.14 22.20 -46.38
CA PHE A 135 -3.99 21.81 -45.26
C PHE A 135 -3.48 20.51 -44.65
N GLU A 136 -3.87 20.22 -43.41
CA GLU A 136 -3.51 18.99 -42.72
C GLU A 136 -4.78 18.23 -42.34
N THR A 137 -4.86 16.97 -42.71
CA THR A 137 -5.94 16.09 -42.26
C THR A 137 -5.84 15.85 -40.75
N SER A 138 -6.99 15.69 -40.10
CA SER A 138 -7.02 15.40 -38.66
C SER A 138 -6.57 13.97 -38.38
N LYS A 139 -6.33 13.66 -37.10
CA LYS A 139 -6.09 12.29 -36.64
C LYS A 139 -7.29 11.40 -36.95
N GLU A 140 -7.02 10.22 -37.51
CA GLU A 140 -8.01 9.16 -37.65
C GLU A 140 -8.09 8.33 -36.36
N GLU A 141 -9.33 8.00 -35.96
CA GLU A 141 -9.58 7.22 -34.76
C GLU A 141 -10.67 6.17 -35.04
N ILE A 142 -10.25 4.97 -35.46
CA ILE A 142 -11.17 3.85 -35.73
C ILE A 142 -11.45 3.00 -34.48
N LEU A 143 -10.78 3.27 -33.36
CA LEU A 143 -10.99 2.56 -32.10
C LEU A 143 -11.86 3.38 -31.16
N GLY A 144 -12.88 2.73 -30.58
CA GLY A 144 -13.68 3.30 -29.51
C GLY A 144 -13.12 3.00 -28.12
N ILE A 145 -13.92 3.34 -27.11
CA ILE A 145 -13.73 2.83 -25.75
C ILE A 145 -14.01 1.33 -25.76
N ILE A 146 -13.11 0.53 -25.19
CA ILE A 146 -13.31 -0.91 -25.07
C ILE A 146 -14.38 -1.17 -23.99
N PRO A 147 -15.46 -1.90 -24.30
CA PRO A 147 -16.48 -2.26 -23.31
C PRO A 147 -15.89 -3.10 -22.18
N SER A 148 -16.35 -2.90 -20.94
CA SER A 148 -15.82 -3.64 -19.77
C SER A 148 -15.97 -5.15 -19.88
N GLU A 149 -17.04 -5.63 -20.51
CA GLU A 149 -17.31 -7.06 -20.76
C GLU A 149 -16.32 -7.71 -21.72
N ASN A 150 -15.58 -6.91 -22.49
CA ASN A 150 -14.53 -7.36 -23.39
C ASN A 150 -13.15 -7.41 -22.72
N ILE A 151 -13.05 -6.99 -21.45
CA ILE A 151 -11.82 -6.91 -20.69
C ILE A 151 -11.86 -7.97 -19.61
N THR A 152 -10.88 -8.86 -19.62
CA THR A 152 -10.64 -9.84 -18.55
C THR A 152 -9.31 -9.54 -17.85
N GLU A 153 -8.86 -10.43 -16.97
CA GLU A 153 -7.55 -10.33 -16.34
C GLU A 153 -6.40 -10.42 -17.34
N GLU A 154 -6.60 -11.08 -18.50
CA GLU A 154 -5.49 -11.42 -19.41
C GLU A 154 -5.81 -11.25 -20.88
N THR A 155 -7.07 -10.97 -21.18
CA THR A 155 -7.55 -10.85 -22.54
C THR A 155 -8.33 -9.58 -22.72
N ILE A 156 -8.16 -8.95 -23.88
CA ILE A 156 -8.93 -7.78 -24.28
C ILE A 156 -9.42 -8.02 -25.71
N LEU A 157 -10.75 -8.02 -25.89
CA LEU A 157 -11.37 -8.07 -27.21
C LEU A 157 -11.55 -6.63 -27.74
N ILE A 158 -10.79 -6.29 -28.78
CA ILE A 158 -10.83 -4.97 -29.42
C ILE A 158 -11.65 -5.08 -30.70
N THR A 159 -12.55 -4.13 -30.93
CA THR A 159 -13.45 -4.09 -32.08
C THR A 159 -13.30 -2.77 -32.85
N TRP A 160 -13.47 -2.82 -34.16
CA TRP A 160 -13.52 -1.68 -35.09
C TRP A 160 -14.56 -1.95 -36.19
N GLU A 161 -14.77 -1.00 -37.10
CA GLU A 161 -15.68 -1.22 -38.23
C GLU A 161 -15.16 -2.33 -39.16
N ALA A 162 -15.99 -3.35 -39.39
CA ALA A 162 -15.64 -4.52 -40.17
C ALA A 162 -15.26 -4.19 -41.62
N GLY A 163 -14.20 -4.84 -42.13
CA GLY A 163 -13.72 -4.67 -43.50
C GLY A 163 -12.79 -3.48 -43.74
N LEU A 164 -12.50 -2.65 -42.72
CA LEU A 164 -11.47 -1.62 -42.83
C LEU A 164 -10.07 -2.24 -42.98
N GLU A 165 -9.27 -1.71 -43.92
CA GLU A 165 -7.89 -2.16 -44.12
C GLU A 165 -7.02 -1.86 -42.91
N VAL A 166 -6.60 -2.91 -42.21
CA VAL A 166 -5.70 -2.88 -41.05
C VAL A 166 -4.77 -4.09 -41.12
N THR A 167 -3.59 -3.96 -40.53
CA THR A 167 -2.48 -4.94 -40.66
C THR A 167 -2.03 -5.48 -39.31
N HIS A 168 -1.85 -4.62 -38.30
CA HIS A 168 -1.35 -5.04 -37.00
C HIS A 168 -1.74 -4.07 -35.88
N PHE A 169 -1.65 -4.55 -34.65
CA PHE A 169 -1.60 -3.74 -33.44
C PHE A 169 -0.16 -3.59 -32.95
N ILE A 170 0.18 -2.40 -32.44
CA ILE A 170 1.31 -2.17 -31.54
C ILE A 170 0.75 -1.98 -30.13
N ILE A 171 1.20 -2.80 -29.19
CA ILE A 171 0.68 -2.89 -27.82
C ILE A 171 1.77 -2.52 -26.84
N LYS A 172 1.50 -1.58 -25.94
CA LYS A 172 2.47 -1.07 -24.96
C LYS A 172 1.90 -1.12 -23.55
N ALA A 173 2.70 -1.57 -22.58
CA ALA A 173 2.42 -1.43 -21.14
C ALA A 173 3.57 -0.67 -20.47
N GLY A 174 3.28 0.47 -19.84
CA GLY A 174 4.27 1.26 -19.11
C GLY A 174 5.54 1.58 -19.92
N ILE A 175 6.70 1.16 -19.41
CA ILE A 175 8.03 1.38 -20.02
C ILE A 175 8.53 0.18 -20.83
N ASP A 176 7.76 -0.91 -20.89
CA ASP A 176 8.19 -2.13 -21.56
C ASP A 176 8.24 -1.95 -23.08
N ALA A 177 9.04 -2.81 -23.73
CA ALA A 177 9.13 -2.83 -25.18
C ALA A 177 7.76 -3.17 -25.79
N PRO A 178 7.32 -2.45 -26.84
CA PRO A 178 6.03 -2.70 -27.44
C PRO A 178 5.98 -4.07 -28.13
N ILE A 179 4.81 -4.69 -28.12
CA ILE A 179 4.54 -5.99 -28.74
C ILE A 179 3.72 -5.76 -30.00
N THR A 180 4.14 -6.37 -31.12
CA THR A 180 3.38 -6.35 -32.37
C THR A 180 2.48 -7.59 -32.47
N LYS A 181 1.21 -7.39 -32.82
CA LYS A 181 0.23 -8.46 -33.08
C LYS A 181 -0.43 -8.27 -34.44
N GLU A 182 -0.09 -9.13 -35.40
CA GLU A 182 -0.67 -9.14 -36.74
C GLU A 182 -2.18 -9.39 -36.71
N ILE A 183 -2.90 -8.79 -37.66
CA ILE A 183 -4.35 -8.95 -37.88
C ILE A 183 -4.54 -9.80 -39.14
N THR A 184 -5.30 -10.88 -39.01
CA THR A 184 -5.61 -11.81 -40.10
C THR A 184 -6.75 -11.28 -40.98
N SER A 185 -6.89 -11.82 -42.19
CA SER A 185 -7.99 -11.47 -43.11
C SER A 185 -9.39 -11.71 -42.51
N GLU A 186 -9.53 -12.76 -41.70
CA GLU A 186 -10.76 -13.12 -41.00
C GLU A 186 -11.09 -12.10 -39.90
N GLU A 187 -10.08 -11.67 -39.14
CA GLU A 187 -10.22 -10.61 -38.13
C GLU A 187 -10.55 -9.25 -38.76
N VAL A 188 -9.94 -8.92 -39.91
CA VAL A 188 -10.30 -7.74 -40.73
C VAL A 188 -11.77 -7.80 -41.14
N ALA A 189 -12.21 -8.92 -41.70
CA ALA A 189 -13.60 -9.10 -42.14
C ALA A 189 -14.60 -9.06 -41.00
N ALA A 190 -14.20 -9.50 -39.79
CA ALA A 190 -15.04 -9.47 -38.59
C ALA A 190 -15.00 -8.11 -37.86
N GLY A 191 -13.97 -7.29 -38.07
CA GLY A 191 -13.78 -6.03 -37.35
C GLY A 191 -13.41 -6.24 -35.88
N GLN A 192 -12.70 -7.32 -35.54
CA GLN A 192 -12.36 -7.61 -34.15
C GLN A 192 -11.10 -8.47 -34.00
N LYS A 193 -10.40 -8.30 -32.87
CA LYS A 193 -9.26 -9.12 -32.47
C LYS A 193 -9.24 -9.34 -30.96
N LEU A 194 -9.09 -10.60 -30.55
CA LEU A 194 -8.82 -10.95 -29.16
C LEU A 194 -7.30 -10.87 -28.91
N ILE A 195 -6.89 -9.99 -28.01
CA ILE A 195 -5.51 -9.93 -27.51
C ILE A 195 -5.44 -10.80 -26.26
N GLU A 196 -4.54 -11.78 -26.25
CA GLU A 196 -4.33 -12.72 -25.14
C GLU A 196 -2.92 -12.56 -24.53
N GLY A 197 -2.74 -13.11 -23.32
CA GLY A 197 -1.44 -13.14 -22.63
C GLY A 197 -1.04 -11.82 -21.97
N LEU A 198 -2.03 -10.99 -21.63
CA LEU A 198 -1.83 -9.74 -20.90
C LEU A 198 -1.62 -10.03 -19.40
N LEU A 199 -0.93 -9.12 -18.72
CA LEU A 199 -0.80 -9.14 -17.27
C LEU A 199 -2.08 -8.54 -16.65
N PRO A 200 -2.61 -9.11 -15.55
CA PRO A 200 -3.77 -8.56 -14.82
C PRO A 200 -3.51 -7.17 -14.28
N GLY A 201 -4.54 -6.37 -13.97
CA GLY A 201 -4.38 -5.04 -13.36
C GLY A 201 -3.34 -4.12 -14.04
N THR A 202 -3.11 -4.28 -15.34
CA THR A 202 -2.08 -3.57 -16.12
C THR A 202 -2.78 -2.67 -17.13
N GLU A 203 -2.36 -1.41 -17.20
CA GLU A 203 -2.82 -0.50 -18.25
C GLU A 203 -2.03 -0.74 -19.54
N TYR A 204 -2.76 -1.00 -20.62
CA TYR A 204 -2.22 -1.19 -21.96
C TYR A 204 -2.70 -0.07 -22.89
N THR A 205 -1.82 0.38 -23.78
CA THR A 205 -2.13 1.19 -24.95
C THR A 205 -2.10 0.32 -26.21
N PHE A 206 -3.17 0.35 -26.99
CA PHE A 206 -3.33 -0.39 -28.23
C PHE A 206 -3.43 0.58 -29.40
N SER A 207 -2.44 0.55 -30.30
CA SER A 207 -2.46 1.34 -31.55
C SER A 207 -2.66 0.41 -32.74
N ILE A 208 -3.62 0.71 -33.62
CA ILE A 208 -3.92 -0.09 -34.82
C ILE A 208 -3.38 0.59 -36.08
N TYR A 209 -2.82 -0.20 -36.99
CA TYR A 209 -2.08 0.31 -38.17
C TYR A 209 -2.52 -0.35 -39.48
N ASN A 210 -2.41 0.40 -40.59
CA ASN A 210 -2.35 -0.12 -41.95
C ASN A 210 -0.96 0.13 -42.54
N GLY A 211 -0.09 -0.89 -42.57
CA GLY A 211 1.32 -0.70 -42.88
C GLY A 211 1.97 0.25 -41.87
N GLU A 212 2.49 1.39 -42.34
CA GLU A 212 3.13 2.39 -41.48
C GLU A 212 2.15 3.45 -40.92
N ILE A 213 0.88 3.44 -41.38
CA ILE A 213 -0.10 4.48 -41.06
C ILE A 213 -0.89 4.07 -39.82
N LYS A 214 -0.82 4.87 -38.74
CA LYS A 214 -1.65 4.69 -37.54
C LYS A 214 -3.10 5.09 -37.86
N ARG A 215 -4.05 4.21 -37.55
CA ARG A 215 -5.48 4.38 -37.85
C ARG A 215 -6.34 4.62 -36.60
N GLY A 216 -5.77 4.38 -35.41
CA GLY A 216 -6.46 4.60 -34.14
C GLY A 216 -5.63 4.17 -32.93
N GLU A 217 -6.07 4.57 -31.76
CA GLU A 217 -5.49 4.22 -30.47
C GLU A 217 -6.53 4.20 -29.36
N THR A 218 -6.45 3.19 -28.49
CA THR A 218 -7.28 3.10 -27.29
C THR A 218 -6.45 2.57 -26.13
N THR A 219 -6.93 2.78 -24.91
CA THR A 219 -6.33 2.23 -23.69
C THR A 219 -7.33 1.40 -22.93
N ALA A 220 -6.84 0.38 -22.24
CA ALA A 220 -7.64 -0.40 -21.31
C ALA A 220 -6.75 -0.98 -20.21
N MET A 221 -7.31 -1.04 -19.01
CA MET A 221 -6.70 -1.73 -17.88
C MET A 221 -7.34 -3.11 -17.76
N THR A 222 -6.53 -4.17 -17.78
CA THR A 222 -7.01 -5.52 -17.51
C THR A 222 -7.60 -5.61 -16.10
N VAL A 223 -8.54 -6.53 -15.89
CA VAL A 223 -9.22 -6.69 -14.60
C VAL A 223 -8.20 -7.04 -13.51
N MET A 224 -8.36 -6.45 -12.33
CA MET A 224 -7.59 -6.84 -11.15
C MET A 224 -8.12 -8.17 -10.60
N PRO A 225 -7.25 -9.17 -10.37
CA PRO A 225 -7.69 -10.44 -9.81
C PRO A 225 -8.06 -10.28 -8.34
N GLU A 226 -9.01 -11.08 -7.87
CA GLU A 226 -9.30 -11.17 -6.43
C GLU A 226 -8.16 -11.86 -5.67
N MET A 227 -7.88 -11.38 -4.46
CA MET A 227 -6.90 -12.01 -3.58
C MET A 227 -7.48 -13.28 -2.97
N VAL A 228 -6.64 -14.30 -2.87
CA VAL A 228 -6.94 -15.57 -2.22
C VAL A 228 -6.24 -15.60 -0.87
N ASP A 229 -6.93 -16.09 0.14
CA ASP A 229 -6.36 -16.30 1.46
C ASP A 229 -5.53 -17.58 1.52
N PHE A 230 -4.46 -17.55 2.32
CA PHE A 230 -3.78 -18.77 2.71
C PHE A 230 -4.69 -19.55 3.68
N THR A 231 -4.92 -20.82 3.38
CA THR A 231 -5.69 -21.74 4.24
C THR A 231 -4.90 -22.16 5.48
N SER A 232 -3.57 -22.15 5.42
CA SER A 232 -2.70 -22.41 6.56
C SER A 232 -1.36 -21.71 6.41
N VAL A 233 -0.85 -21.19 7.53
CA VAL A 233 0.47 -20.58 7.67
C VAL A 233 1.11 -21.14 8.93
N THR A 234 2.11 -21.99 8.76
CA THR A 234 2.77 -22.70 9.87
C THR A 234 4.25 -22.34 9.89
N PRO A 235 4.65 -21.28 10.60
CA PRO A 235 6.05 -20.95 10.77
C PRO A 235 6.73 -21.91 11.75
N THR A 236 8.00 -22.19 11.50
CA THR A 236 8.93 -22.76 12.46
C THR A 236 9.91 -21.67 12.92
N LYS A 237 10.99 -22.07 13.61
CA LYS A 237 12.06 -21.17 14.04
C LYS A 237 12.80 -20.55 12.85
N THR A 238 12.92 -21.27 11.73
CA THR A 238 13.77 -20.86 10.58
C THR A 238 13.16 -21.17 9.22
N SER A 239 11.89 -21.59 9.16
CA SER A 239 11.18 -21.92 7.93
C SER A 239 9.70 -21.61 8.07
N VAL A 240 8.96 -21.69 6.95
CA VAL A 240 7.50 -21.61 6.95
C VAL A 240 6.91 -22.62 5.98
N SER A 241 5.76 -23.17 6.35
CA SER A 241 4.88 -23.95 5.49
C SER A 241 3.60 -23.16 5.21
N LEU A 242 3.29 -22.96 3.93
CA LEU A 242 2.14 -22.22 3.45
C LEU A 242 1.26 -23.14 2.62
N VAL A 243 -0.05 -23.06 2.84
CA VAL A 243 -1.06 -23.84 2.10
C VAL A 243 -2.16 -22.92 1.58
N TRP A 244 -2.54 -23.08 0.33
CA TRP A 244 -3.65 -22.37 -0.31
C TRP A 244 -4.52 -23.34 -1.10
N ASP A 245 -5.73 -22.90 -1.47
CA ASP A 245 -6.58 -23.64 -2.39
C ASP A 245 -6.04 -23.50 -3.83
N PRO A 246 -5.52 -24.59 -4.45
CA PRO A 246 -4.97 -24.50 -5.80
C PRO A 246 -6.03 -24.15 -6.83
N GLU A 247 -7.32 -24.48 -6.64
CA GLU A 247 -8.37 -24.15 -7.59
C GLU A 247 -8.75 -22.67 -7.50
N ALA A 248 -8.86 -22.12 -6.29
CA ALA A 248 -9.20 -20.71 -6.06
C ALA A 248 -8.14 -19.75 -6.61
N ILE A 249 -6.86 -20.13 -6.55
CA ILE A 249 -5.77 -19.29 -7.05
C ILE A 249 -5.53 -19.43 -8.56
N GLN A 250 -6.15 -20.43 -9.20
CA GLN A 250 -5.98 -20.74 -10.63
C GLN A 250 -7.20 -20.35 -11.48
N THR A 251 -8.14 -19.55 -10.95
CA THR A 251 -9.34 -19.12 -11.71
C THR A 251 -8.96 -18.27 -12.93
N GLY A 252 -9.19 -18.79 -14.15
CA GLY A 252 -8.82 -18.13 -15.41
C GLY A 252 -7.58 -18.74 -16.07
N SER A 253 -6.76 -17.94 -16.76
CA SER A 253 -5.41 -18.34 -17.23
C SER A 253 -4.31 -17.78 -16.27
N THR A 254 -4.72 -17.17 -15.15
CA THR A 254 -3.86 -16.52 -14.14
C THR A 254 -3.28 -17.48 -13.10
N THR A 255 -2.45 -18.43 -13.53
CA THR A 255 -1.66 -19.25 -12.58
C THR A 255 -0.59 -18.39 -11.90
N VAL A 256 -0.48 -18.48 -10.57
CA VAL A 256 0.69 -17.96 -9.85
C VAL A 256 1.96 -18.58 -10.42
N SER A 257 2.99 -17.76 -10.60
CA SER A 257 4.25 -18.19 -11.20
C SER A 257 5.43 -18.03 -10.26
N HIS A 258 5.31 -17.16 -9.26
CA HIS A 258 6.38 -16.83 -8.34
C HIS A 258 5.82 -16.69 -6.92
N TYR A 259 6.71 -16.76 -5.96
CA TYR A 259 6.48 -16.23 -4.63
C TYR A 259 7.54 -15.18 -4.33
N ALA A 260 7.17 -14.20 -3.51
CA ALA A 260 8.09 -13.20 -3.00
C ALA A 260 7.94 -13.09 -1.49
N TRP A 261 9.02 -12.79 -0.79
CA TRP A 261 8.97 -12.57 0.64
C TRP A 261 9.97 -11.53 1.11
N CYS A 262 9.63 -10.89 2.23
CA CYS A 262 10.47 -9.89 2.87
C CYS A 262 10.26 -9.85 4.38
N GLU A 263 11.26 -9.33 5.10
CA GLU A 263 11.15 -9.01 6.52
C GLU A 263 10.23 -7.78 6.75
N GLY A 264 9.47 -7.84 7.83
CA GLY A 264 8.51 -6.81 8.24
C GLY A 264 7.11 -7.00 7.64
N ASP A 265 6.16 -6.21 8.13
CA ASP A 265 4.78 -6.18 7.65
C ASP A 265 4.67 -5.23 6.45
N ARG A 266 5.07 -5.72 5.27
CA ARG A 266 4.98 -4.97 4.01
C ARG A 266 4.81 -5.91 2.84
N THR A 267 4.17 -5.42 1.78
CA THR A 267 4.07 -6.20 0.54
C THR A 267 5.45 -6.39 -0.09
N PRO A 268 5.88 -7.64 -0.37
CA PRO A 268 7.14 -7.90 -1.07
C PRO A 268 7.04 -7.52 -2.55
N SER A 269 8.19 -7.21 -3.13
CA SER A 269 8.37 -6.75 -4.50
C SER A 269 9.31 -7.67 -5.28
N VAL A 270 9.46 -7.44 -6.59
CA VAL A 270 10.38 -8.19 -7.44
C VAL A 270 11.87 -7.99 -7.08
N SER A 271 12.21 -6.98 -6.27
CA SER A 271 13.57 -6.75 -5.75
C SER A 271 13.84 -7.44 -4.41
N ASP A 272 12.83 -8.03 -3.78
CA ASP A 272 12.98 -8.83 -2.57
C ASP A 272 13.37 -10.28 -2.94
N HIS A 273 13.03 -11.25 -2.11
CA HIS A 273 13.24 -12.67 -2.41
C HIS A 273 12.20 -13.20 -3.39
N TYR A 274 12.30 -12.81 -4.66
CA TYR A 274 11.39 -13.18 -5.74
C TYR A 274 11.86 -14.45 -6.45
N THR A 275 11.12 -15.55 -6.30
CA THR A 275 11.52 -16.89 -6.77
C THR A 275 10.39 -17.56 -7.53
N ALA A 276 10.71 -18.23 -8.64
CA ALA A 276 9.74 -18.99 -9.42
C ALA A 276 9.21 -20.20 -8.61
N LEU A 277 7.90 -20.41 -8.65
CA LEU A 277 7.24 -21.60 -8.11
C LEU A 277 7.45 -22.79 -9.03
N THR A 278 7.58 -23.99 -8.46
CA THR A 278 7.60 -25.23 -9.23
C THR A 278 6.19 -25.66 -9.62
N ALA A 279 6.06 -26.45 -10.69
CA ALA A 279 4.78 -27.02 -11.10
C ALA A 279 4.13 -27.87 -9.99
N GLU A 280 4.92 -28.56 -9.19
CA GLU A 280 4.44 -29.35 -8.06
C GLU A 280 3.83 -28.47 -6.97
N GLN A 281 4.53 -27.40 -6.56
CA GLN A 281 4.04 -26.44 -5.56
C GLN A 281 2.70 -25.82 -5.96
N ILE A 282 2.58 -25.42 -7.24
CA ILE A 282 1.34 -24.87 -7.80
C ILE A 282 0.22 -25.90 -7.75
N SER A 283 0.49 -27.13 -8.19
CA SER A 283 -0.53 -28.19 -8.26
C SER A 283 -1.01 -28.68 -6.89
N GLN A 284 -0.14 -28.66 -5.88
CA GLN A 284 -0.47 -29.10 -4.51
C GLN A 284 -1.05 -27.96 -3.66
N GLY A 285 -0.90 -26.71 -4.09
CA GLY A 285 -1.28 -25.56 -3.28
C GLY A 285 -0.38 -25.40 -2.05
N GLN A 286 0.91 -25.74 -2.16
CA GLN A 286 1.84 -25.77 -1.03
C GLN A 286 3.19 -25.16 -1.34
N LEU A 287 3.73 -24.40 -0.38
CA LEU A 287 5.05 -23.80 -0.44
C LEU A 287 5.74 -23.96 0.91
N ASN A 288 6.94 -24.52 0.88
CA ASN A 288 7.83 -24.62 2.03
C ASN A 288 9.16 -23.96 1.67
N PHE A 289 9.67 -23.08 2.53
CA PHE A 289 11.02 -22.55 2.37
C PHE A 289 11.64 -22.23 3.74
N ASP A 290 12.97 -22.27 3.78
CA ASP A 290 13.80 -22.04 4.96
C ASP A 290 14.62 -20.74 4.83
N GLY A 291 15.63 -20.57 5.69
CA GLY A 291 16.50 -19.39 5.67
C GLY A 291 15.90 -18.17 6.39
N LEU A 292 14.87 -18.38 7.21
CA LEU A 292 14.27 -17.31 8.03
C LEU A 292 14.99 -17.17 9.37
N GLU A 293 14.98 -15.97 9.93
CA GLU A 293 15.47 -15.68 11.27
C GLU A 293 14.41 -15.96 12.34
N PRO A 294 14.76 -16.53 13.50
CA PRO A 294 13.87 -16.68 14.64
C PRO A 294 13.33 -15.33 15.15
N SER A 295 12.14 -15.35 15.75
CA SER A 295 11.51 -14.17 16.36
C SER A 295 11.38 -12.97 15.40
N THR A 296 11.23 -13.23 14.11
CA THR A 296 11.20 -12.21 13.06
C THR A 296 9.90 -12.28 12.27
N THR A 297 9.30 -11.12 12.02
CA THR A 297 8.09 -11.00 11.21
C THR A 297 8.45 -10.95 9.73
N TYR A 298 7.73 -11.73 8.92
CA TYR A 298 7.86 -11.78 7.47
C TYR A 298 6.50 -11.63 6.81
N THR A 299 6.49 -11.04 5.63
CA THR A 299 5.34 -11.06 4.71
C THR A 299 5.70 -11.88 3.47
N VAL A 300 4.81 -12.78 3.06
CA VAL A 300 4.93 -13.59 1.86
C VAL A 300 3.77 -13.30 0.91
N ALA A 301 4.09 -13.16 -0.37
CA ALA A 301 3.12 -13.05 -1.45
C ALA A 301 3.27 -14.19 -2.44
N LEU A 302 2.15 -14.74 -2.91
CA LEU A 302 2.11 -15.50 -4.17
C LEU A 302 1.83 -14.52 -5.30
N MET A 303 2.59 -14.62 -6.39
CA MET A 303 2.63 -13.60 -7.43
C MET A 303 2.49 -14.16 -8.84
N ARG A 304 1.97 -13.31 -9.73
CA ARG A 304 2.03 -13.49 -11.17
C ARG A 304 2.66 -12.26 -11.82
N GLY A 305 3.94 -12.36 -12.17
CA GLY A 305 4.72 -11.17 -12.50
C GLY A 305 4.79 -10.25 -11.27
N THR A 306 4.35 -9.00 -11.43
CA THR A 306 4.31 -8.00 -10.33
C THR A 306 3.02 -8.04 -9.50
N TYR A 307 2.03 -8.85 -9.89
CA TYR A 307 0.72 -8.89 -9.26
C TYR A 307 0.67 -9.86 -8.08
N VAL A 308 0.16 -9.41 -6.94
CA VAL A 308 -0.04 -10.21 -5.73
C VAL A 308 -1.40 -10.92 -5.80
N ARG A 309 -1.39 -12.24 -5.65
CA ARG A 309 -2.59 -13.10 -5.66
C ARG A 309 -2.96 -13.64 -4.29
N ALA A 310 -1.99 -13.76 -3.40
CA ALA A 310 -2.21 -14.09 -2.00
C ALA A 310 -1.15 -13.35 -1.18
N LEU A 311 -1.50 -12.91 0.02
CA LEU A 311 -0.60 -12.19 0.91
C LEU A 311 -0.84 -12.64 2.34
N THR A 312 0.23 -12.91 3.09
CA THR A 312 0.13 -13.17 4.52
C THR A 312 1.35 -12.66 5.26
N THR A 313 1.15 -12.21 6.49
CA THR A 313 2.21 -11.82 7.42
C THR A 313 2.23 -12.81 8.57
N PHE A 314 3.41 -13.30 8.94
CA PHE A 314 3.61 -14.20 10.07
C PHE A 314 4.90 -13.87 10.82
N THR A 315 5.01 -14.37 12.06
CA THR A 315 6.24 -14.28 12.85
C THR A 315 6.80 -15.69 13.05
N THR A 316 8.10 -15.87 12.81
CA THR A 316 8.78 -17.14 13.07
C THR A 316 8.73 -17.49 14.55
N VAL A 317 8.80 -18.80 14.84
CA VAL A 317 8.78 -19.28 16.23
C VAL A 317 9.93 -18.67 17.01
N LYS A 318 9.65 -18.38 18.27
CA LYS A 318 10.56 -17.72 19.19
C LYS A 318 11.89 -18.46 19.33
N GLY A 319 12.98 -17.71 19.24
CA GLY A 319 14.35 -18.20 19.35
C GLY A 319 15.37 -17.07 19.30
N ILE A 320 16.64 -17.42 19.54
CA ILE A 320 17.76 -16.48 19.48
C ILE A 320 18.13 -16.22 18.00
N PRO A 321 18.05 -14.98 17.48
CA PRO A 321 18.43 -14.67 16.10
C PRO A 321 19.92 -14.87 15.84
N SER A 322 20.29 -15.24 14.61
CA SER A 322 21.67 -15.60 14.22
C SER A 322 22.68 -14.47 14.40
N GLY A 323 22.22 -13.21 14.35
CA GLY A 323 23.04 -12.01 14.52
C GLY A 323 23.49 -11.73 15.97
N TYR A 324 23.10 -12.55 16.95
CA TYR A 324 23.53 -12.40 18.34
C TYR A 324 24.79 -13.23 18.64
N THR A 325 25.75 -12.63 19.33
CA THR A 325 26.86 -13.38 19.94
C THR A 325 26.34 -14.17 21.13
N LEU A 326 26.26 -15.49 20.97
CA LEU A 326 25.77 -16.41 22.01
C LEU A 326 26.87 -16.74 23.01
N VAL A 327 26.56 -16.60 24.31
CA VAL A 327 27.42 -17.03 25.41
C VAL A 327 26.59 -17.83 26.42
N SER A 328 26.99 -19.07 26.67
CA SER A 328 26.38 -19.91 27.71
C SER A 328 26.90 -19.50 29.08
N VAL A 329 25.98 -19.23 30.02
CA VAL A 329 26.30 -18.71 31.35
C VAL A 329 25.72 -19.60 32.42
N THR A 330 26.60 -20.13 33.26
CA THR A 330 26.26 -21.00 34.39
C THR A 330 26.74 -20.44 35.74
N ASP A 331 27.60 -19.43 35.71
CA ASP A 331 28.20 -18.81 36.89
C ASP A 331 28.63 -17.35 36.65
N ILE A 332 29.18 -16.70 37.67
CA ILE A 332 29.67 -15.31 37.58
C ILE A 332 30.83 -15.16 36.57
N THR A 333 31.66 -16.19 36.40
CA THR A 333 32.81 -16.12 35.48
C THR A 333 32.33 -16.01 34.04
N THR A 334 31.44 -16.91 33.65
CA THR A 334 30.80 -16.94 32.33
C THR A 334 29.88 -15.75 32.11
N TRP A 335 29.21 -15.26 33.18
CA TRP A 335 28.47 -13.99 33.13
C TRP A 335 29.38 -12.81 32.76
N ASN A 336 30.53 -12.69 33.43
CA ASN A 336 31.51 -11.64 33.14
C ASN A 336 32.08 -11.76 31.72
N GLU A 337 32.24 -12.98 31.21
CA GLU A 337 32.60 -13.19 29.81
C GLU A 337 31.51 -12.67 28.87
N ALA A 338 30.23 -12.98 29.13
CA ALA A 338 29.12 -12.59 28.29
C ALA A 338 28.98 -11.06 28.21
N ILE A 339 29.03 -10.38 29.36
CA ILE A 339 28.94 -8.90 29.38
C ILE A 339 30.19 -8.22 28.82
N SER A 340 31.32 -8.91 28.65
CA SER A 340 32.52 -8.36 28.01
C SER A 340 32.43 -8.30 26.48
N LYS A 341 31.42 -8.95 25.88
CA LYS A 341 31.19 -8.93 24.42
C LYS A 341 30.64 -7.57 23.97
N THR A 342 30.56 -7.38 22.64
CA THR A 342 30.12 -6.13 22.01
C THR A 342 29.03 -6.39 20.97
N GLY A 343 28.23 -5.38 20.65
CA GLY A 343 27.11 -5.49 19.71
C GLY A 343 25.91 -6.21 20.31
N LYS A 344 25.29 -7.11 19.53
CA LYS A 344 24.14 -7.92 19.97
C LYS A 344 24.63 -9.14 20.72
N VAL A 345 24.21 -9.32 21.97
CA VAL A 345 24.68 -10.40 22.86
C VAL A 345 23.50 -11.20 23.41
N ALA A 346 23.57 -12.53 23.29
CA ALA A 346 22.61 -13.44 23.88
C ALA A 346 23.29 -14.23 25.01
N VAL A 347 22.85 -13.96 26.23
CA VAL A 347 23.24 -14.67 27.45
C VAL A 347 22.30 -15.86 27.58
N LEU A 348 22.76 -17.03 27.15
CA LEU A 348 22.03 -18.28 27.31
C LEU A 348 22.23 -18.79 28.73
N ILE A 349 21.15 -18.93 29.48
CA ILE A 349 21.14 -19.61 30.77
C ILE A 349 20.61 -21.02 30.51
N PRO A 350 21.45 -22.07 30.59
CA PRO A 350 20.99 -23.44 30.36
C PRO A 350 19.96 -23.86 31.41
N GLU A 351 19.02 -24.71 31.01
CA GLU A 351 18.05 -25.31 31.93
C GLU A 351 18.73 -25.93 33.16
N ASN A 352 18.03 -25.88 34.30
CA ASN A 352 18.53 -26.31 35.62
C ASN A 352 19.68 -25.48 36.21
N THR A 353 20.11 -24.39 35.56
CA THR A 353 21.06 -23.44 36.16
C THR A 353 20.38 -22.64 37.27
N ASP A 354 21.10 -22.41 38.38
CA ASP A 354 20.77 -21.45 39.43
C ASP A 354 21.91 -20.43 39.55
N LEU A 355 21.75 -19.30 38.86
CA LEU A 355 22.77 -18.27 38.73
C LEU A 355 22.59 -17.21 39.82
N ASP A 356 23.50 -17.19 40.81
CA ASP A 356 23.52 -16.15 41.85
C ASP A 356 24.45 -14.98 41.47
N LEU A 357 23.86 -13.86 41.03
CA LEU A 357 24.56 -12.61 40.71
C LEU A 357 24.63 -11.64 41.89
N THR A 358 24.16 -12.02 43.08
CA THR A 358 24.09 -11.09 44.24
C THR A 358 25.44 -10.69 44.83
N GLY A 359 26.51 -11.41 44.45
CA GLY A 359 27.90 -11.07 44.76
C GLY A 359 28.47 -9.94 43.90
N ILE A 360 27.77 -9.53 42.83
CA ILE A 360 28.21 -8.46 41.92
C ILE A 360 27.10 -7.41 41.72
N THR A 361 27.43 -6.33 41.03
CA THR A 361 26.43 -5.44 40.41
C THR A 361 26.42 -5.77 38.93
N PRO A 362 25.35 -6.41 38.39
CA PRO A 362 25.29 -6.76 36.99
C PRO A 362 25.02 -5.50 36.14
N GLU A 363 26.10 -4.79 35.82
CA GLU A 363 26.10 -3.62 34.94
C GLU A 363 26.33 -4.06 33.49
N ILE A 364 25.36 -3.79 32.62
CA ILE A 364 25.42 -4.05 31.18
C ILE A 364 26.15 -2.87 30.52
N PRO A 365 27.30 -3.10 29.84
CA PRO A 365 28.11 -2.01 29.30
C PRO A 365 27.54 -1.44 27.99
N GLN A 366 27.91 -0.19 27.69
CA GLN A 366 27.52 0.52 26.46
C GLN A 366 28.00 -0.14 25.15
N SER A 367 28.95 -1.08 25.24
CA SER A 367 29.40 -1.85 24.09
C SER A 367 28.35 -2.84 23.60
N ILE A 368 27.38 -3.22 24.45
CA ILE A 368 26.25 -4.05 24.09
C ILE A 368 25.11 -3.15 23.60
N THR A 369 24.69 -3.37 22.35
CA THR A 369 23.62 -2.59 21.70
C THR A 369 22.28 -3.31 21.72
N SER A 370 22.26 -4.62 21.96
CA SER A 370 21.05 -5.40 22.26
C SER A 370 21.40 -6.60 23.14
N LEU A 371 20.54 -6.94 24.09
CA LEU A 371 20.77 -7.99 25.08
C LEU A 371 19.59 -8.95 25.14
N LEU A 372 19.84 -10.24 24.99
CA LEU A 372 18.91 -11.30 25.36
C LEU A 372 19.46 -12.01 26.59
N ILE A 373 18.64 -12.19 27.62
CA ILE A 373 18.91 -13.14 28.72
C ILE A 373 17.88 -14.25 28.58
N TRP A 374 18.35 -15.44 28.23
CA TRP A 374 17.52 -16.45 27.59
C TRP A 374 17.61 -17.79 28.33
N GLY A 375 16.53 -18.23 28.95
CA GLY A 375 16.42 -19.54 29.56
C GLY A 375 16.04 -20.61 28.54
N ALA A 376 16.90 -21.59 28.30
CA ALA A 376 16.68 -22.61 27.29
C ALA A 376 17.58 -23.85 27.51
N ASP A 377 17.47 -24.85 26.64
CA ASP A 377 18.48 -25.91 26.54
C ASP A 377 19.83 -25.37 26.02
N ILE A 378 20.84 -26.24 25.92
CA ILE A 378 22.18 -25.85 25.47
C ILE A 378 22.24 -25.38 24.00
N GLU A 379 21.20 -25.70 23.22
CA GLU A 379 21.05 -25.34 21.81
C GLU A 379 20.23 -24.04 21.65
N GLY A 380 19.80 -23.43 22.77
CA GLY A 380 19.03 -22.20 22.80
C GLY A 380 17.54 -22.39 22.47
N ASN A 381 17.02 -23.61 22.53
CA ASN A 381 15.59 -23.88 22.35
C ASN A 381 14.83 -23.74 23.68
N PRO A 382 13.68 -23.06 23.70
CA PRO A 382 12.88 -22.91 24.92
C PRO A 382 12.49 -24.27 25.51
N THR A 383 12.59 -24.42 26.83
CA THR A 383 12.14 -25.62 27.56
C THR A 383 11.09 -25.26 28.61
N ASN A 384 10.38 -26.26 29.13
CA ASN A 384 9.38 -26.07 30.19
C ASN A 384 10.02 -25.73 31.55
N THR A 385 11.33 -25.97 31.70
CA THR A 385 12.07 -25.68 32.93
C THR A 385 12.69 -24.29 32.84
N LYS A 386 12.34 -23.42 33.78
CA LYS A 386 12.91 -22.06 33.85
C LYS A 386 14.17 -22.06 34.72
N PRO A 387 15.36 -21.81 34.16
CA PRO A 387 16.54 -21.63 34.99
C PRO A 387 16.41 -20.34 35.82
N SER A 388 17.08 -20.36 36.96
CA SER A 388 16.95 -19.33 37.98
C SER A 388 18.07 -18.30 37.88
N ILE A 389 17.73 -17.02 38.01
CA ILE A 389 18.69 -15.94 38.20
C ILE A 389 18.31 -15.15 39.44
N LYS A 390 19.24 -15.11 40.39
CA LYS A 390 19.13 -14.30 41.58
C LYS A 390 19.95 -13.02 41.43
N THR A 391 19.33 -11.87 41.61
CA THR A 391 19.99 -10.57 41.37
C THR A 391 19.62 -9.54 42.44
N LYS A 392 20.42 -8.46 42.53
CA LYS A 392 20.11 -7.24 43.29
C LYS A 392 19.84 -6.03 42.40
N GLY A 393 19.63 -6.28 41.10
CA GLY A 393 19.24 -5.27 40.13
C GLY A 393 20.21 -5.18 38.97
N PHE A 394 19.73 -5.52 37.78
CA PHE A 394 20.40 -5.18 36.51
C PHE A 394 20.43 -3.66 36.33
N ASN A 395 21.55 -3.16 35.81
CA ASN A 395 21.77 -1.75 35.55
C ASN A 395 22.38 -1.60 34.15
N PHE A 396 21.87 -0.68 33.35
CA PHE A 396 22.25 -0.51 31.95
C PHE A 396 23.03 0.78 31.76
N ASN A 397 24.11 0.71 30.98
CA ASN A 397 24.96 1.84 30.65
C ASN A 397 24.92 2.08 29.13
N GLY A 398 24.63 3.30 28.70
CA GLY A 398 24.53 3.67 27.28
C GLY A 398 23.14 3.47 26.68
N THR A 399 23.10 3.31 25.35
CA THR A 399 21.86 3.19 24.57
C THR A 399 21.73 1.77 24.01
N LEU A 400 20.62 1.10 24.32
CA LEU A 400 20.30 -0.24 23.84
C LEU A 400 19.02 -0.18 23.00
N GLY A 401 19.03 -0.90 21.87
CA GLY A 401 17.82 -1.10 21.07
C GLY A 401 16.86 -2.03 21.78
N THR A 402 17.26 -3.29 21.94
CA THR A 402 16.41 -4.34 22.53
C THR A 402 17.05 -4.93 23.77
N VAL A 403 16.28 -5.07 24.85
CA VAL A 403 16.62 -5.90 26.01
C VAL A 403 15.47 -6.87 26.27
N GLU A 404 15.75 -8.16 26.33
CA GLU A 404 14.73 -9.17 26.56
C GLU A 404 15.17 -10.20 27.60
N PHE A 405 14.30 -10.45 28.58
CA PHE A 405 14.41 -11.56 29.51
C PHE A 405 13.34 -12.60 29.17
N TYR A 406 13.76 -13.81 28.82
CA TYR A 406 12.84 -14.83 28.31
C TYR A 406 13.01 -16.17 29.01
N ASN A 407 11.90 -16.76 29.44
CA ASN A 407 11.81 -18.10 30.02
C ASN A 407 12.69 -18.31 31.26
N LEU A 408 12.65 -17.35 32.19
CA LEU A 408 13.49 -17.34 33.40
C LEU A 408 12.64 -17.38 34.67
N HIS A 409 13.23 -17.92 35.73
CA HIS A 409 12.80 -17.65 37.10
C HIS A 409 13.72 -16.56 37.69
N LEU A 410 13.17 -15.38 37.95
CA LEU A 410 13.91 -14.22 38.43
C LEU A 410 13.52 -13.89 39.86
N TYR A 411 14.47 -13.81 40.77
CA TYR A 411 14.16 -13.49 42.15
C TYR A 411 15.23 -12.63 42.82
N SER A 412 14.85 -11.96 43.89
CA SER A 412 15.78 -11.17 44.70
C SER A 412 15.42 -11.27 46.17
N ASN A 413 16.24 -11.90 47.02
CA ASN A 413 15.90 -12.11 48.43
C ASN A 413 16.64 -11.19 49.41
N GLY A 414 16.00 -10.87 50.54
CA GLY A 414 16.55 -10.04 51.62
C GLY A 414 15.72 -8.78 51.97
N SER A 415 16.23 -7.96 52.89
CA SER A 415 15.50 -6.82 53.46
C SER A 415 15.82 -5.45 52.84
N ALA A 416 16.85 -5.34 51.99
CA ALA A 416 17.26 -4.06 51.38
C ALA A 416 17.92 -4.25 50.00
N GLY A 417 17.55 -3.40 49.03
CA GLY A 417 18.21 -3.33 47.72
C GLY A 417 17.85 -4.42 46.72
N ASN A 418 16.68 -5.04 46.84
CA ASN A 418 16.28 -6.24 46.09
C ASN A 418 15.33 -5.89 44.96
N TYR A 419 15.88 -5.70 43.77
CA TYR A 419 15.12 -5.44 42.56
C TYR A 419 15.60 -6.38 41.45
N ILE A 420 14.74 -6.64 40.48
CA ILE A 420 15.19 -7.33 39.25
C ILE A 420 15.97 -6.34 38.38
N VAL A 421 15.44 -5.13 38.18
CA VAL A 421 16.12 -4.01 37.52
C VAL A 421 16.21 -2.84 38.48
N ASP A 422 17.44 -2.39 38.76
CA ASP A 422 17.72 -1.22 39.59
C ASP A 422 18.58 -0.24 38.80
N GLN A 423 17.93 0.54 37.95
CA GLN A 423 18.59 1.45 37.02
C GLN A 423 19.10 2.69 37.77
N LYS A 424 20.42 2.71 37.99
CA LYS A 424 21.12 3.75 38.76
C LYS A 424 21.89 4.73 37.89
N LYS A 425 22.32 4.34 36.69
CA LYS A 425 23.08 5.25 35.83
C LYS A 425 22.16 6.30 35.21
N ALA A 426 22.70 7.49 35.01
CA ALA A 426 22.07 8.55 34.22
C ALA A 426 22.30 8.27 32.72
N ASP A 427 21.43 8.85 31.89
CA ASP A 427 21.50 8.88 30.43
C ASP A 427 21.53 7.49 29.76
N ASN A 428 20.79 6.54 30.34
CA ASN A 428 20.57 5.23 29.74
C ASN A 428 19.27 5.23 28.92
N ASN A 429 19.38 4.90 27.63
CA ASN A 429 18.23 4.87 26.73
C ASN A 429 17.95 3.45 26.28
N ILE A 430 16.70 3.02 26.38
CA ILE A 430 16.27 1.69 25.90
C ILE A 430 15.08 1.86 24.98
N THR A 431 15.19 1.39 23.74
CA THR A 431 14.05 1.43 22.82
C THR A 431 12.98 0.44 23.30
N ASN A 432 13.30 -0.84 23.40
CA ASN A 432 12.36 -1.88 23.81
C ASN A 432 12.94 -2.76 24.91
N PHE A 433 12.23 -2.85 26.04
CA PHE A 433 12.50 -3.83 27.10
C PHE A 433 11.36 -4.83 27.17
N SER A 434 11.64 -6.13 27.15
CA SER A 434 10.63 -7.18 27.35
C SER A 434 11.01 -8.17 28.45
N ILE A 435 10.00 -8.63 29.19
CA ILE A 435 10.07 -9.81 30.05
C ILE A 435 8.94 -10.74 29.60
N GLU A 436 9.28 -11.94 29.13
CA GLU A 436 8.30 -12.87 28.59
C GLU A 436 8.48 -14.29 29.11
N SER A 437 7.37 -14.98 29.40
CA SER A 437 7.37 -16.38 29.88
C SER A 437 8.19 -16.54 31.18
N CYS A 438 8.22 -15.53 32.04
CA CYS A 438 9.03 -15.54 33.26
C CYS A 438 8.19 -15.69 34.53
N VAL A 439 8.78 -16.31 35.54
CA VAL A 439 8.29 -16.27 36.92
C VAL A 439 9.16 -15.28 37.68
N ILE A 440 8.55 -14.30 38.36
CA ILE A 440 9.28 -13.32 39.18
C ILE A 440 8.78 -13.38 40.61
N ASP A 441 9.68 -13.76 41.52
CA ASP A 441 9.36 -13.99 42.93
C ASP A 441 10.16 -13.07 43.87
N GLU A 442 9.53 -12.75 45.01
CA GLU A 442 10.15 -12.18 46.20
C GLU A 442 10.92 -10.84 46.02
N ALA A 443 10.66 -10.09 44.95
CA ALA A 443 11.34 -8.82 44.71
C ALA A 443 10.71 -7.64 45.44
N ARG A 444 11.53 -6.70 45.96
CA ARG A 444 11.01 -5.45 46.53
C ARG A 444 10.35 -4.57 45.47
N GLY A 445 10.84 -4.66 44.24
CA GLY A 445 10.22 -4.12 43.04
C GLY A 445 10.85 -4.70 41.77
N LEU A 446 10.12 -4.73 40.68
CA LEU A 446 10.60 -5.30 39.41
C LEU A 446 11.53 -4.31 38.69
N PHE A 447 11.05 -3.08 38.46
CA PHE A 447 11.82 -1.98 37.92
C PHE A 447 11.90 -0.82 38.92
N ARG A 448 13.11 -0.35 39.18
CA ARG A 448 13.34 0.95 39.81
C ARG A 448 14.18 1.82 38.90
N ILE A 449 13.59 2.89 38.37
CA ILE A 449 14.26 3.87 37.50
C ILE A 449 14.54 5.13 38.30
N ARG A 450 15.82 5.42 38.56
CA ARG A 450 16.23 6.45 39.53
C ARG A 450 16.65 7.78 38.93
N ASN A 451 17.26 7.76 37.75
CA ASN A 451 17.94 8.91 37.15
C ASN A 451 17.46 9.15 35.70
N THR A 452 18.07 10.13 35.01
CA THR A 452 17.73 10.47 33.63
C THR A 452 17.94 9.29 32.67
N GLY A 453 17.13 9.21 31.63
CA GLY A 453 17.13 8.15 30.64
C GLY A 453 15.78 8.08 29.93
N VAL A 454 15.75 7.64 28.67
CA VAL A 454 14.52 7.54 27.87
C VAL A 454 14.27 6.09 27.50
N TRP A 455 13.17 5.55 27.99
CA TRP A 455 12.71 4.20 27.67
C TRP A 455 11.44 4.31 26.83
N GLN A 456 11.43 3.76 25.62
CA GLN A 456 10.25 3.90 24.77
C GLN A 456 9.17 2.91 25.19
N SER A 457 9.51 1.62 25.29
CA SER A 457 8.56 0.59 25.71
C SER A 457 9.13 -0.37 26.76
N ILE A 458 8.27 -0.75 27.72
CA ILE A 458 8.47 -1.93 28.56
C ILE A 458 7.26 -2.85 28.38
N THR A 459 7.49 -4.10 28.00
CA THR A 459 6.46 -5.12 27.84
C THR A 459 6.70 -6.27 28.81
N ILE A 460 5.68 -6.63 29.59
CA ILE A 460 5.67 -7.85 30.40
C ILE A 460 4.54 -8.73 29.85
N LYS A 461 4.88 -9.96 29.44
CA LYS A 461 3.93 -10.85 28.77
C LYS A 461 4.07 -12.29 29.26
N ASP A 462 2.97 -13.01 29.45
CA ASP A 462 3.00 -14.42 29.83
C ASP A 462 3.80 -14.66 31.12
N CYS A 463 3.71 -13.75 32.11
CA CYS A 463 4.52 -13.79 33.32
C CYS A 463 3.70 -13.99 34.60
N ASP A 464 4.29 -14.73 35.55
CA ASP A 464 3.78 -14.88 36.90
C ASP A 464 4.59 -13.98 37.84
N LEU A 465 3.95 -12.96 38.40
CA LEU A 465 4.57 -11.95 39.26
C LEU A 465 4.05 -12.15 40.69
N ASN A 466 4.88 -12.71 41.57
CA ASN A 466 4.47 -13.10 42.91
C ASN A 466 5.18 -12.31 44.01
N GLY A 467 4.40 -11.71 44.91
CA GLY A 467 4.91 -11.09 46.13
C GLY A 467 5.76 -9.84 45.88
N ILE A 468 5.47 -9.10 44.80
CA ILE A 468 6.21 -7.87 44.48
C ILE A 468 5.93 -6.80 45.54
N GLY A 469 6.98 -6.45 46.26
CA GLY A 469 6.92 -5.65 47.48
C GLY A 469 6.68 -4.15 47.28
N SER A 470 7.05 -3.39 48.30
CA SER A 470 6.67 -1.97 48.48
C SER A 470 6.92 -1.00 47.31
N TYR A 471 7.88 -1.29 46.42
CA TYR A 471 8.21 -0.46 45.26
C TYR A 471 7.37 -0.81 44.02
N GLY A 472 6.61 -1.92 44.05
CA GLY A 472 5.74 -2.36 42.97
C GLY A 472 6.50 -2.85 41.75
N LEU A 473 5.76 -3.11 40.67
CA LEU A 473 6.37 -3.50 39.40
C LEU A 473 7.22 -2.35 38.84
N PHE A 474 6.74 -1.11 38.94
CA PHE A 474 7.44 0.06 38.41
C PHE A 474 7.54 1.18 39.45
N ALA A 475 8.77 1.45 39.93
CA ALA A 475 9.09 2.62 40.72
C ALA A 475 9.87 3.63 39.89
N LEU A 476 9.19 4.70 39.47
CA LEU A 476 9.74 5.74 38.62
C LEU A 476 10.06 6.97 39.47
N GLU A 477 11.33 7.03 39.90
CA GLU A 477 11.88 8.13 40.68
C GLU A 477 12.55 9.20 39.80
N GLY A 478 12.94 8.83 38.57
CA GLY A 478 13.46 9.68 37.51
C GLY A 478 13.26 9.03 36.13
N GLY A 479 13.85 9.64 35.09
CA GLY A 479 13.79 9.13 33.72
C GLY A 479 12.41 9.26 33.09
N THR A 480 12.27 8.84 31.83
CA THR A 480 10.99 8.82 31.11
C THR A 480 10.72 7.43 30.55
N ILE A 481 9.46 6.99 30.66
CA ILE A 481 8.95 5.80 30.00
C ILE A 481 7.74 6.21 29.19
N GLN A 482 7.68 5.91 27.90
CA GLN A 482 6.52 6.29 27.09
C GLN A 482 5.38 5.28 27.27
N THR A 483 5.67 3.99 27.09
CA THR A 483 4.65 2.92 27.15
C THR A 483 5.09 1.78 28.06
N ILE A 484 4.16 1.34 28.90
CA ILE A 484 4.27 0.12 29.71
C ILE A 484 3.09 -0.78 29.33
N SER A 485 3.34 -2.03 28.99
CA SER A 485 2.31 -3.00 28.63
C SER A 485 2.43 -4.25 29.47
N LEU A 486 1.37 -4.58 30.22
CA LEU A 486 1.19 -5.84 30.95
C LEU A 486 0.18 -6.68 30.18
N ASN A 487 0.59 -7.85 29.69
CA ASN A 487 -0.27 -8.70 28.86
C ASN A 487 -0.27 -10.14 29.35
N ASN A 488 -1.44 -10.78 29.38
CA ASN A 488 -1.56 -12.21 29.63
C ASN A 488 -0.74 -12.70 30.83
N SER A 489 -0.82 -11.96 31.94
CA SER A 489 0.08 -12.12 33.09
C SER A 489 -0.68 -12.09 34.41
N THR A 490 -0.16 -12.82 35.40
CA THR A 490 -0.74 -12.93 36.73
C THR A 490 0.06 -12.09 37.72
N LEU A 491 -0.63 -11.22 38.45
CA LEU A 491 -0.08 -10.39 39.52
C LEU A 491 -0.63 -10.90 40.84
N TYR A 492 0.16 -11.72 41.52
CA TYR A 492 -0.19 -12.34 42.79
C TYR A 492 0.47 -11.61 43.97
N ASN A 493 -0.35 -11.08 44.87
CA ASN A 493 0.05 -10.28 46.03
C ASN A 493 0.95 -9.07 45.70
N PRO A 494 0.70 -8.27 44.64
CA PRO A 494 1.49 -7.07 44.39
C PRO A 494 1.17 -6.01 45.44
N THR A 495 2.19 -5.29 45.92
CA THR A 495 1.91 -4.08 46.71
C THR A 495 1.40 -2.96 45.81
N LYS A 496 1.99 -2.79 44.62
CA LYS A 496 1.62 -1.79 43.60
C LYS A 496 1.95 -2.29 42.21
N ILE A 497 1.27 -1.77 41.19
CA ILE A 497 1.71 -1.87 39.79
C ILE A 497 2.74 -0.77 39.51
N ILE A 498 2.37 0.49 39.72
CA ILE A 498 3.24 1.62 39.38
C ILE A 498 3.21 2.71 40.45
N LYS A 499 4.37 3.30 40.69
CA LYS A 499 4.59 4.50 41.47
C LYS A 499 5.43 5.49 40.66
N ALA A 500 4.85 6.62 40.26
CA ALA A 500 5.53 7.65 39.48
C ALA A 500 5.62 8.98 40.26
N ASN A 501 6.86 9.38 40.58
CA ASN A 501 7.15 10.56 41.41
C ASN A 501 7.45 11.85 40.59
N GLN A 502 7.44 11.82 39.26
CA GLN A 502 7.76 12.98 38.40
C GLN A 502 6.86 13.06 37.14
N THR A 503 6.78 14.25 36.50
CA THR A 503 5.88 14.54 35.37
C THR A 503 6.34 13.91 34.05
N THR A 504 5.82 12.73 33.72
CA THR A 504 5.91 12.16 32.36
C THR A 504 4.57 11.57 31.95
N GLY A 505 4.18 11.75 30.68
CA GLY A 505 2.99 11.17 30.08
C GLY A 505 3.25 9.70 29.75
N ILE A 506 2.89 8.80 30.67
CA ILE A 506 3.08 7.35 30.52
C ILE A 506 1.77 6.75 30.02
N THR A 507 1.83 5.91 29.00
CA THR A 507 0.72 5.04 28.61
C THR A 507 0.90 3.68 29.26
N LEU A 508 -0.02 3.31 30.15
CA LEU A 508 -0.05 2.01 30.82
C LEU A 508 -1.17 1.17 30.21
N ASN A 509 -0.81 0.11 29.50
CA ASN A 509 -1.72 -0.88 28.97
C ASN A 509 -1.73 -2.11 29.88
N ILE A 510 -2.91 -2.57 30.27
CA ILE A 510 -3.11 -3.79 31.05
C ILE A 510 -4.18 -4.60 30.32
N ASP A 511 -3.81 -5.73 29.75
CA ASP A 511 -4.73 -6.58 28.98
C ASP A 511 -4.55 -8.05 29.34
N TYR A 512 -5.67 -8.78 29.46
CA TYR A 512 -5.67 -10.19 29.86
C TYR A 512 -4.85 -10.45 31.14
N CYS A 513 -5.04 -9.65 32.18
CA CYS A 513 -4.32 -9.82 33.44
C CYS A 513 -5.23 -10.33 34.56
N THR A 514 -4.70 -11.23 35.38
CA THR A 514 -5.33 -11.63 36.66
C THR A 514 -4.60 -10.95 37.80
N ILE A 515 -5.32 -10.20 38.64
CA ILE A 515 -4.76 -9.48 39.79
C ILE A 515 -5.38 -10.03 41.07
N TYR A 516 -4.56 -10.54 41.98
CA TYR A 516 -5.01 -11.08 43.26
C TYR A 516 -4.21 -10.51 44.43
N GLY A 517 -4.87 -10.23 45.55
CA GLY A 517 -4.17 -9.97 46.81
C GLY A 517 -3.47 -8.61 46.89
N ALA A 518 -3.86 -7.65 46.05
CA ALA A 518 -3.22 -6.34 46.05
C ALA A 518 -3.48 -5.58 47.36
N SER A 519 -2.41 -5.04 47.96
CA SER A 519 -2.43 -4.60 49.37
C SER A 519 -2.24 -3.11 49.62
N TYR A 520 -1.98 -2.32 48.57
CA TYR A 520 -1.82 -0.87 48.65
C TYR A 520 -2.31 -0.20 47.37
N VAL A 521 -2.09 1.10 47.19
CA VAL A 521 -2.42 1.75 45.91
C VAL A 521 -1.73 1.07 44.73
N LEU A 522 -2.52 0.55 43.81
CA LEU A 522 -2.04 -0.13 42.61
C LEU A 522 -1.36 0.83 41.64
N ILE A 523 -1.99 1.97 41.35
CA ILE A 523 -1.49 2.95 40.40
C ILE A 523 -1.39 4.32 41.09
N ASP A 524 -0.15 4.73 41.37
CA ASP A 524 0.18 5.92 42.14
C ASP A 524 1.00 6.92 41.32
N GLY A 525 0.34 7.91 40.72
CA GLY A 525 0.97 8.93 39.86
C GLY A 525 1.30 10.24 40.59
N GLN A 526 1.76 10.21 41.86
CA GLN A 526 2.01 11.36 42.75
C GLN A 526 2.43 12.68 42.08
N SER A 527 3.21 12.64 40.99
CA SER A 527 3.50 13.83 40.17
C SER A 527 3.56 13.55 38.65
N GLY A 528 3.08 12.39 38.18
CA GLY A 528 3.11 11.95 36.77
C GLY A 528 1.73 11.95 36.10
N SER A 529 1.67 11.87 34.77
CA SER A 529 0.41 11.67 34.03
C SER A 529 0.40 10.24 33.49
N ILE A 530 -0.29 9.33 34.19
CA ILE A 530 -0.43 7.94 33.76
C ILE A 530 -1.77 7.78 33.07
N ASN A 531 -1.76 7.56 31.75
CA ASN A 531 -2.91 7.24 30.93
C ASN A 531 -3.09 5.72 30.90
N ILE A 532 -4.23 5.22 31.38
CA ILE A 532 -4.46 3.80 31.61
C ILE A 532 -5.43 3.26 30.55
N ASN A 533 -5.02 2.24 29.83
CA ASN A 533 -5.89 1.43 28.98
C ASN A 533 -5.98 0.04 29.59
N ALA A 534 -7.14 -0.31 30.12
CA ALA A 534 -7.34 -1.57 30.82
C ALA A 534 -8.45 -2.39 30.16
N ARG A 535 -8.13 -3.64 29.79
CA ARG A 535 -9.01 -4.54 29.04
C ARG A 535 -8.93 -5.98 29.58
N ASN A 536 -10.05 -6.71 29.58
CA ASN A 536 -10.09 -8.16 29.84
C ASN A 536 -9.41 -8.58 31.16
N ILE A 537 -9.68 -7.88 32.26
CA ILE A 537 -8.99 -8.07 33.55
C ILE A 537 -9.92 -8.77 34.55
N LEU A 538 -9.37 -9.72 35.30
CA LEU A 538 -10.02 -10.28 36.49
C LEU A 538 -9.29 -9.83 37.75
N VAL A 539 -10.03 -9.34 38.74
CA VAL A 539 -9.48 -8.84 40.00
C VAL A 539 -10.17 -9.50 41.18
N GLY A 540 -9.40 -10.00 42.15
CA GLY A 540 -9.94 -10.58 43.38
C GLY A 540 -9.05 -10.34 44.60
N GLY A 541 -9.60 -10.55 45.79
CA GLY A 541 -8.82 -10.55 47.03
C GLY A 541 -8.12 -9.21 47.36
N LEU A 542 -8.67 -8.07 46.92
CA LEU A 542 -8.10 -6.77 47.25
C LEU A 542 -8.13 -6.54 48.76
N THR A 543 -6.97 -6.27 49.38
CA THR A 543 -6.90 -5.87 50.80
C THR A 543 -6.79 -4.35 50.97
N THR A 544 -6.90 -3.62 49.87
CA THR A 544 -6.91 -2.16 49.80
C THR A 544 -8.17 -1.69 49.08
N ASN A 545 -8.63 -0.48 49.40
CA ASN A 545 -9.70 0.18 48.66
C ASN A 545 -9.18 1.25 47.68
N LYS A 546 -7.86 1.44 47.63
CA LYS A 546 -7.18 2.42 46.79
C LYS A 546 -6.64 1.73 45.54
N VAL A 547 -7.31 1.89 44.41
CA VAL A 547 -6.75 1.40 43.13
C VAL A 547 -5.96 2.51 42.42
N PHE A 548 -6.52 3.71 42.38
CA PHE A 548 -5.93 4.87 41.71
C PHE A 548 -5.73 6.03 42.69
N GLU A 549 -4.55 6.65 42.63
CA GLU A 549 -4.23 7.91 43.31
C GLU A 549 -3.92 9.02 42.28
N LYS A 550 -3.42 10.17 42.76
CA LYS A 550 -3.10 11.36 41.95
C LYS A 550 -2.42 11.01 40.63
N GLY A 551 -2.71 11.76 39.57
CA GLY A 551 -2.00 11.66 38.28
C GLY A 551 -2.37 10.45 37.40
N ALA A 552 -3.22 9.55 37.89
CA ALA A 552 -3.79 8.45 37.11
C ALA A 552 -5.05 8.89 36.38
N THR A 553 -5.13 8.62 35.07
CA THR A 553 -6.28 8.88 34.21
C THR A 553 -6.64 7.60 33.47
N ILE A 554 -7.86 7.10 33.66
CA ILE A 554 -8.39 5.99 32.87
C ILE A 554 -8.83 6.54 31.52
N VAL A 555 -8.24 6.02 30.45
CA VAL A 555 -8.57 6.35 29.05
C VAL A 555 -9.52 5.30 28.49
N THR A 556 -9.25 4.03 28.76
CA THR A 556 -10.07 2.89 28.35
C THR A 556 -10.33 1.98 29.53
N GLU A 557 -11.58 1.55 29.69
CA GLU A 557 -12.02 0.53 30.64
C GLU A 557 -13.02 -0.42 29.96
N GLU A 558 -12.60 -1.64 29.65
CA GLU A 558 -13.44 -2.63 28.96
C GLU A 558 -13.25 -4.04 29.58
N ASN A 559 -14.34 -4.76 29.82
CA ASN A 559 -14.29 -6.16 30.32
C ASN A 559 -13.40 -6.34 31.57
N ILE A 560 -13.58 -5.47 32.55
CA ILE A 560 -12.89 -5.58 33.83
C ILE A 560 -13.90 -6.06 34.86
N PHE A 561 -13.60 -7.17 35.52
CA PHE A 561 -14.51 -7.77 36.50
C PHE A 561 -13.79 -7.98 37.83
N THR A 562 -14.46 -7.59 38.91
CA THR A 562 -13.90 -7.65 40.27
C THR A 562 -14.82 -8.45 41.17
N THR A 563 -14.26 -9.27 42.06
CA THR A 563 -15.08 -10.14 42.91
C THR A 563 -15.84 -9.33 43.96
N SER A 564 -16.90 -9.91 44.51
CA SER A 564 -17.86 -9.25 45.42
C SER A 564 -17.26 -8.66 46.70
N GLU A 565 -16.07 -9.13 47.09
CA GLU A 565 -15.33 -8.67 48.26
C GLU A 565 -14.42 -7.46 47.94
N SER A 566 -14.27 -7.10 46.67
CA SER A 566 -13.52 -5.93 46.25
C SER A 566 -14.16 -4.67 46.83
N SER A 567 -13.32 -3.79 47.39
CA SER A 567 -13.79 -2.52 47.95
C SER A 567 -13.06 -1.36 47.27
N TYR A 568 -13.74 -0.24 47.11
CA TYR A 568 -13.19 0.96 46.47
C TYR A 568 -13.47 2.18 47.34
N GLU A 569 -12.58 3.17 47.25
CA GLU A 569 -12.85 4.49 47.83
C GLU A 569 -14.14 5.08 47.27
N SER A 570 -14.85 5.86 48.11
CA SER A 570 -16.13 6.48 47.74
C SER A 570 -16.02 7.23 46.41
N GLY A 571 -16.88 6.86 45.44
CA GLY A 571 -16.93 7.48 44.11
C GLY A 571 -15.88 6.97 43.12
N LYS A 572 -15.13 5.91 43.47
CA LYS A 572 -14.21 5.20 42.57
C LYS A 572 -14.68 3.76 42.36
N SER A 573 -14.32 3.20 41.21
CA SER A 573 -14.46 1.79 40.85
C SER A 573 -13.40 1.44 39.82
N TRP A 574 -13.23 0.16 39.53
CA TRP A 574 -12.44 -0.30 38.39
C TRP A 574 -13.14 -1.48 37.76
N GLY A 575 -13.93 -1.25 36.72
CA GLY A 575 -14.76 -2.27 36.11
C GLY A 575 -16.04 -2.60 36.87
N GLU A 576 -16.66 -3.71 36.47
CA GLU A 576 -17.88 -4.26 37.06
C GLU A 576 -17.54 -5.04 38.34
N MET A 577 -18.22 -4.71 39.43
CA MET A 577 -18.17 -5.51 40.65
C MET A 577 -19.22 -6.61 40.60
N LEU A 578 -18.76 -7.85 40.58
CA LEU A 578 -19.57 -9.05 40.51
C LEU A 578 -20.26 -9.33 41.85
N THR A 579 -21.35 -10.10 41.80
CA THR A 579 -21.96 -10.73 42.99
C THR A 579 -21.25 -12.02 43.41
N ILE A 580 -20.19 -12.40 42.70
CA ILE A 580 -19.47 -13.66 42.83
C ILE A 580 -18.27 -13.46 43.77
N PRO A 581 -18.12 -14.27 44.83
CA PRO A 581 -16.96 -14.23 45.71
C PRO A 581 -15.74 -14.87 45.04
N VAL A 582 -14.55 -14.55 45.55
CA VAL A 582 -13.28 -14.96 44.94
C VAL A 582 -13.07 -16.47 44.93
N THR A 583 -13.59 -17.18 45.94
CA THR A 583 -13.55 -18.66 46.04
C THR A 583 -14.45 -19.37 45.02
N ASP A 584 -15.43 -18.65 44.48
CA ASP A 584 -16.36 -19.18 43.47
C ASP A 584 -15.90 -18.82 42.06
N LEU A 585 -15.14 -17.73 41.89
CA LEU A 585 -14.54 -17.35 40.61
C LEU A 585 -13.30 -18.20 40.28
N PHE A 586 -12.39 -18.39 41.25
CA PHE A 586 -11.10 -19.08 41.06
C PHE A 586 -11.03 -20.42 41.81
N GLU A 587 -10.23 -21.37 41.33
CA GLU A 587 -10.08 -22.70 41.92
C GLU A 587 -9.50 -22.66 43.34
N ASN A 588 -8.27 -22.13 43.49
CA ASN A 588 -7.58 -22.05 44.77
C ASN A 588 -6.65 -20.81 44.85
N PRO A 589 -7.24 -19.60 44.86
CA PRO A 589 -6.50 -18.35 44.68
C PRO A 589 -5.55 -18.02 45.84
N GLU A 590 -5.83 -18.50 47.05
CA GLU A 590 -4.95 -18.37 48.21
C GLU A 590 -3.62 -19.11 48.05
N ASN A 591 -3.54 -20.10 47.15
CA ASN A 591 -2.31 -20.83 46.84
C ASN A 591 -1.79 -20.51 45.42
N GLY A 592 -2.29 -19.43 44.80
CA GLY A 592 -1.85 -18.98 43.48
C GLY A 592 -2.45 -19.74 42.30
N ASP A 593 -3.49 -20.55 42.50
CA ASP A 593 -4.22 -21.19 41.40
C ASP A 593 -5.45 -20.36 41.02
N PHE A 594 -5.34 -19.67 39.88
CA PHE A 594 -6.36 -18.78 39.35
C PHE A 594 -7.13 -19.37 38.17
N THR A 595 -7.17 -20.70 38.07
CA THR A 595 -8.07 -21.41 37.13
C THR A 595 -9.51 -20.90 37.31
N VAL A 596 -10.13 -20.39 36.24
CA VAL A 596 -11.45 -19.78 36.32
C VAL A 596 -12.53 -20.85 36.25
N LYS A 597 -13.36 -20.91 37.30
CA LYS A 597 -14.43 -21.92 37.45
C LYS A 597 -15.64 -21.65 36.55
N ILE A 598 -15.92 -20.38 36.26
CA ILE A 598 -17.15 -19.95 35.61
C ILE A 598 -16.89 -19.67 34.13
N ASP A 599 -17.54 -20.43 33.24
CA ASP A 599 -17.27 -20.41 31.80
C ASP A 599 -17.35 -19.02 31.17
N THR A 600 -18.34 -18.19 31.54
CA THR A 600 -18.49 -16.82 31.04
C THR A 600 -17.25 -15.97 31.25
N TYR A 601 -16.48 -16.21 32.32
CA TYR A 601 -15.31 -15.41 32.67
C TYR A 601 -13.98 -16.02 32.22
N LYS A 602 -13.97 -17.24 31.65
CA LYS A 602 -12.73 -17.91 31.19
C LYS A 602 -12.02 -17.15 30.07
N THR A 603 -12.76 -16.36 29.28
CA THR A 603 -12.19 -15.53 28.21
C THR A 603 -11.51 -14.25 28.72
N TYR A 604 -11.51 -13.98 30.03
CA TYR A 604 -10.88 -12.80 30.62
C TYR A 604 -9.78 -13.20 31.62
N GLY A 605 -9.01 -12.21 32.06
CA GLY A 605 -7.86 -12.44 32.90
C GLY A 605 -6.71 -13.10 32.15
N ASP A 606 -5.73 -13.58 32.88
CA ASP A 606 -4.60 -14.31 32.32
C ASP A 606 -5.06 -15.64 31.73
N GLN A 607 -4.99 -15.74 30.40
CA GLN A 607 -5.49 -16.86 29.63
C GLN A 607 -4.69 -18.14 29.86
N ARG A 608 -3.51 -18.08 30.48
CA ARG A 608 -2.71 -19.27 30.82
C ARG A 608 -3.43 -20.18 31.82
N TRP A 609 -4.37 -19.66 32.59
CA TRP A 609 -5.20 -20.42 33.54
C TRP A 609 -6.36 -21.20 32.91
N ASN A 610 -6.75 -20.87 31.67
CA ASN A 610 -7.99 -21.38 31.05
C ASN A 610 -7.72 -22.14 29.75
N LYS A 611 -6.50 -22.66 29.57
CA LYS A 611 -6.06 -23.41 28.38
C LYS A 611 -6.45 -24.88 28.40
#